data_AF-A0A8J6UNS4-F1
#
_entry.id   AF-A0A8J6UNS4-F1
#
_cell.length_a   1.000
_cell.length_b   1.000
_cell.length_c   1.000
_cell.angle_alpha   90.00
_cell.angle_beta   90.00
_cell.angle_gamma   90.00
#
_symmetry.space_group_name_H-M   'P 1'
#
loop_
_entity.id
_entity.type
_entity.pdbx_description
1 polymer ?
#
loop_
_entity_poly.entity_id
_entity_poly.type
_entity_poly.pdbx_seq_one_letter_code
_entity_poly.pdbx_strand_id
1 'polypeptide(L)'
;MKTYKYWLAVPTALVVALTVAGSAQSKPLPVAPGFQPDPQVLTGTSGGAKSSDCGYVSNTPSQVIQVTQAVPYLRFAVQSEGQPTLLIDGPGGRFCSLADTYSQKPAQISGFWSPGTYSVYVGDRGQGQHAYRLSISQAPN
;
A
#
# COMPACT_ATOMS: atom_id res chain seq x y z
N MET A 1 14.27 7.34 -76.09
CA MET A 1 13.80 8.27 -75.03
C MET A 1 12.35 7.88 -74.74
N LYS A 2 11.83 7.57 -73.55
CA LYS A 2 12.33 7.50 -72.16
C LYS A 2 11.28 6.59 -71.46
N THR A 3 11.71 5.49 -70.83
CA THR A 3 10.83 4.51 -70.16
C THR A 3 10.41 5.04 -68.78
N TYR A 4 9.10 5.11 -68.51
CA TYR A 4 8.59 5.49 -67.18
C TYR A 4 8.41 4.25 -66.31
N LYS A 5 9.08 4.29 -65.18
CA LYS A 5 9.37 3.21 -64.24
C LYS A 5 8.31 3.24 -63.13
N TYR A 6 7.61 2.12 -62.96
CA TYR A 6 6.61 1.91 -61.92
C TYR A 6 7.19 2.14 -60.52
N TRP A 7 6.55 3.02 -59.74
CA TRP A 7 6.89 3.25 -58.34
C TRP A 7 5.80 2.63 -57.47
N LEU A 8 6.10 1.45 -56.92
CA LEU A 8 5.31 0.80 -55.88
C LEU A 8 5.41 1.63 -54.60
N ALA A 9 4.32 2.28 -54.19
CA ALA A 9 4.18 2.86 -52.87
C ALA A 9 3.53 1.82 -51.95
N VAL A 10 4.33 1.20 -51.08
CA VAL A 10 3.84 0.35 -49.98
C VAL A 10 3.42 1.27 -48.84
N PRO A 11 2.15 1.26 -48.39
CA PRO A 11 1.75 2.06 -47.24
C PRO A 11 2.26 1.37 -45.97
N THR A 12 3.21 1.99 -45.28
CA THR A 12 3.63 1.60 -43.93
C THR A 12 2.50 1.93 -42.95
N ALA A 13 1.71 0.91 -42.59
CA ALA A 13 0.75 1.03 -41.49
C ALA A 13 1.49 1.06 -40.15
N LEU A 14 1.52 2.24 -39.51
CA LEU A 14 2.06 2.43 -38.17
C LEU A 14 1.03 1.93 -37.15
N VAL A 15 1.26 0.76 -36.56
CA VAL A 15 0.42 0.24 -35.46
C VAL A 15 0.86 0.91 -34.16
N VAL A 16 0.03 1.81 -33.63
CA VAL A 16 0.21 2.40 -32.30
C VAL A 16 -0.34 1.42 -31.26
N ALA A 17 0.55 0.76 -30.52
CA ALA A 17 0.16 -0.05 -29.37
C ALA A 17 -0.14 0.87 -28.18
N LEU A 18 -1.42 1.05 -27.84
CA LEU A 18 -1.85 1.70 -26.60
C LEU A 18 -1.60 0.75 -25.43
N THR A 19 -0.57 1.01 -24.62
CA THR A 19 -0.40 0.35 -23.33
C THR A 19 -1.39 0.94 -22.33
N VAL A 20 -2.47 0.22 -22.04
CA VAL A 20 -3.36 0.57 -20.93
C VAL A 20 -2.62 0.29 -19.62
N ALA A 21 -2.15 1.35 -18.96
CA ALA A 21 -1.63 1.26 -17.60
C ALA A 21 -2.81 0.98 -16.65
N GLY A 22 -3.07 -0.29 -16.35
CA GLY A 22 -4.04 -0.68 -15.35
C GLY A 22 -3.61 -0.19 -13.97
N SER A 23 -4.45 0.61 -13.32
CA SER A 23 -4.25 0.99 -11.92
C SER A 23 -4.35 -0.28 -11.07
N ALA A 24 -3.26 -0.69 -10.43
CA ALA A 24 -3.29 -1.81 -9.49
C ALA A 24 -4.06 -1.39 -8.23
N GLN A 25 -5.38 -1.61 -8.20
CA GLN A 25 -6.13 -1.53 -6.95
C GLN A 25 -5.65 -2.66 -6.04
N SER A 26 -5.20 -2.32 -4.84
CA SER A 26 -4.84 -3.31 -3.83
C SER A 26 -6.08 -4.14 -3.49
N LYS A 27 -6.04 -5.44 -3.82
CA LYS A 27 -7.13 -6.36 -3.49
C LYS A 27 -7.28 -6.38 -1.96
N PRO A 28 -8.51 -6.25 -1.41
CA PRO A 28 -8.73 -6.35 0.02
C PRO A 28 -8.18 -7.68 0.57
N LEU A 29 -7.39 -7.60 1.64
CA LEU A 29 -6.86 -8.76 2.34
C LEU A 29 -7.87 -9.20 3.41
N PRO A 30 -8.51 -10.37 3.27
CA PRO A 30 -9.40 -10.87 4.31
C PRO A 30 -8.61 -11.23 5.57
N VAL A 31 -9.11 -10.81 6.72
CA VAL A 31 -8.53 -11.10 8.04
C VAL A 31 -9.64 -11.60 8.96
N ALA A 32 -9.40 -12.74 9.58
CA ALA A 32 -10.27 -13.39 10.55
C ALA A 32 -9.40 -14.08 11.62
N PRO A 33 -9.97 -14.49 12.76
CA PRO A 33 -9.25 -15.33 13.69
C PRO A 33 -8.64 -16.57 13.03
N GLY A 34 -7.35 -16.81 13.24
CA GLY A 34 -6.60 -17.93 12.68
C GLY A 34 -6.15 -17.77 11.23
N PHE A 35 -6.12 -16.55 10.67
CA PHE A 35 -5.65 -16.36 9.28
C PHE A 35 -4.22 -16.88 9.10
N GLN A 36 -3.90 -17.33 7.88
CA GLN A 36 -2.59 -17.89 7.55
C GLN A 36 -2.06 -17.35 6.20
N PRO A 37 -0.74 -17.20 6.05
CA PRO A 37 0.28 -17.22 7.12
C PRO A 37 0.09 -16.11 8.18
N ASP A 38 0.57 -16.36 9.40
CA ASP A 38 0.73 -15.35 10.47
C ASP A 38 2.23 -15.28 10.88
N PRO A 39 2.92 -14.13 10.68
CA PRO A 39 2.40 -12.87 10.16
C PRO A 39 2.12 -12.89 8.66
N GLN A 40 1.10 -12.15 8.22
CA GLN A 40 1.02 -11.67 6.84
C GLN A 40 2.04 -10.55 6.68
N VAL A 41 2.91 -10.67 5.69
CA VAL A 41 3.91 -9.63 5.40
C VAL A 41 3.65 -9.06 4.02
N LEU A 42 3.46 -7.74 3.99
CA LEU A 42 3.27 -6.96 2.77
C LEU A 42 4.44 -6.00 2.60
N THR A 43 4.80 -5.71 1.36
CA THR A 43 5.86 -4.75 1.03
C THR A 43 5.29 -3.61 0.19
N GLY A 44 5.96 -2.46 0.23
CA GLY A 44 5.58 -1.30 -0.57
C GLY A 44 6.53 -0.13 -0.37
N THR A 45 6.09 1.04 -0.80
CA THR A 45 6.81 2.32 -0.64
C THR A 45 6.01 3.23 0.28
N SER A 46 6.67 3.75 1.31
CA SER A 46 6.09 4.65 2.30
C SER A 46 6.02 6.08 1.76
N GLY A 47 5.22 6.91 2.43
CA GLY A 47 5.14 8.34 2.12
C GLY A 47 4.06 8.67 1.09
N GLY A 48 4.20 9.82 0.45
CA GLY A 48 3.32 10.30 -0.62
C GLY A 48 3.14 11.81 -0.60
N ALA A 49 2.42 12.35 -1.59
CA ALA A 49 2.26 13.79 -1.74
C ALA A 49 1.24 14.42 -0.77
N LYS A 50 0.38 13.61 -0.14
CA LYS A 50 -0.72 14.11 0.69
C LYS A 50 -0.23 14.32 2.13
N SER A 51 -0.17 15.57 2.56
CA SER A 51 0.05 15.90 3.97
C SER A 51 -1.17 15.51 4.82
N SER A 52 -0.91 15.00 6.02
CA SER A 52 -1.93 14.65 7.02
C SER A 52 -1.42 14.92 8.44
N ASP A 53 -2.32 14.81 9.41
CA ASP A 53 -2.02 14.74 10.85
C ASP A 53 -1.17 13.50 11.24
N CYS A 54 -0.97 12.54 10.32
CA CYS A 54 -0.13 11.35 10.50
C CYS A 54 1.09 11.33 9.56
N GLY A 55 1.62 12.50 9.20
CA GLY A 55 2.72 12.63 8.25
C GLY A 55 2.25 12.64 6.79
N TYR A 56 3.15 12.33 5.88
CA TYR A 56 2.88 12.32 4.44
C TYR A 56 2.48 10.93 3.99
N VAL A 57 1.33 10.82 3.32
CA VAL A 57 0.74 9.56 2.86
C VAL A 57 0.41 9.62 1.37
N SER A 58 0.18 8.46 0.77
CA SER A 58 -0.33 8.34 -0.59
C SER A 58 -1.81 8.77 -0.68
N ASN A 59 -2.24 9.14 -1.89
CA ASN A 59 -3.65 9.47 -2.14
C ASN A 59 -4.58 8.24 -2.04
N THR A 60 -4.03 7.05 -2.29
CA THR A 60 -4.72 5.75 -2.16
C THR A 60 -4.16 4.98 -0.97
N PRO A 61 -4.94 4.11 -0.32
CA PRO A 61 -4.43 3.23 0.72
C PRO A 61 -3.27 2.38 0.22
N SER A 62 -2.25 2.18 1.06
CA SER A 62 -1.17 1.22 0.80
C SER A 62 -1.71 -0.22 0.78
N GLN A 63 -2.71 -0.51 1.62
CA GLN A 63 -3.44 -1.77 1.64
C GLN A 63 -4.87 -1.56 2.13
N VAL A 64 -5.82 -2.34 1.60
CA VAL A 64 -7.16 -2.47 2.17
C VAL A 64 -7.27 -3.80 2.91
N ILE A 65 -7.76 -3.78 4.14
CA ILE A 65 -7.98 -4.97 4.97
C ILE A 65 -9.48 -5.17 5.15
N GLN A 66 -9.94 -6.40 4.97
CA GLN A 66 -11.32 -6.79 5.23
C GLN A 66 -11.35 -7.68 6.46
N VAL A 67 -11.66 -7.12 7.62
CA VAL A 67 -11.88 -7.91 8.83
C VAL A 67 -13.26 -8.57 8.69
N THR A 68 -13.30 -9.89 8.52
CA THR A 68 -14.56 -10.61 8.27
C THR A 68 -15.24 -11.07 9.56
N GLN A 69 -14.48 -11.20 10.64
CA GLN A 69 -14.93 -11.58 11.97
C GLN A 69 -14.14 -10.81 13.02
N ALA A 70 -14.73 -10.55 14.19
CA ALA A 70 -14.04 -9.83 15.27
C ALA A 70 -12.75 -10.54 15.66
N VAL A 71 -11.65 -9.79 15.72
CA VAL A 71 -10.33 -10.30 16.07
C VAL A 71 -9.91 -9.73 17.44
N PRO A 72 -9.78 -10.56 18.50
CA PRO A 72 -9.45 -10.07 19.84
C PRO A 72 -8.12 -9.35 19.96
N TYR A 73 -7.14 -9.81 19.19
CA TYR A 73 -5.83 -9.19 19.10
C TYR A 73 -5.33 -9.27 17.65
N LEU A 74 -5.06 -8.11 17.06
CA LEU A 74 -4.39 -7.97 15.78
C LEU A 74 -3.42 -6.80 15.90
N ARG A 75 -2.20 -6.99 15.42
CA ARG A 75 -1.12 -6.01 15.40
C ARG A 75 -0.71 -5.72 13.98
N PHE A 76 -0.64 -4.43 13.66
CA PHE A 76 -0.01 -3.88 12.47
C PHE A 76 1.31 -3.25 12.89
N ALA A 77 2.42 -3.62 12.24
CA ALA A 77 3.73 -3.05 12.52
C ALA A 77 4.48 -2.76 11.22
N VAL A 78 5.04 -1.56 11.09
CA VAL A 78 5.77 -1.13 9.90
C VAL A 78 7.25 -0.97 10.22
N GLN A 79 8.09 -1.61 9.42
CA GLN A 79 9.54 -1.40 9.38
C GLN A 79 9.93 -0.75 8.06
N SER A 80 10.76 0.27 8.11
CA SER A 80 11.31 0.97 6.94
C SER A 80 12.64 1.62 7.32
N GLU A 81 13.49 1.89 6.32
CA GLU A 81 14.73 2.65 6.50
C GLU A 81 14.48 4.15 6.75
N GLY A 82 13.27 4.65 6.43
CA GLY A 82 12.84 6.02 6.68
C GLY A 82 12.27 6.24 8.08
N GLN A 83 11.34 7.19 8.21
CA GLN A 83 10.61 7.46 9.45
C GLN A 83 9.13 7.12 9.24
N PRO A 84 8.77 5.82 9.19
CA PRO A 84 7.45 5.42 8.77
C PRO A 84 6.37 5.89 9.76
N THR A 85 5.20 6.19 9.21
CA THR A 85 3.97 6.39 9.96
C THR A 85 2.94 5.35 9.54
N LEU A 86 2.06 4.99 10.46
CA LEU A 86 1.00 4.02 10.23
C LEU A 86 -0.34 4.68 10.55
N LEU A 87 -1.13 4.90 9.51
CA LEU A 87 -2.48 5.45 9.61
C LEU A 87 -3.47 4.37 9.19
N ILE A 88 -4.45 4.07 10.05
CA ILE A 88 -5.51 3.11 9.76
C ILE A 88 -6.85 3.79 9.96
N ASP A 89 -7.71 3.74 8.95
CA ASP A 89 -9.05 4.31 8.94
C ASP A 89 -10.09 3.21 8.67
N GLY A 90 -11.14 3.13 9.48
CA GLY A 90 -12.17 2.11 9.36
C GLY A 90 -13.29 2.25 10.40
N PRO A 91 -14.10 1.19 10.62
CA PRO A 91 -15.28 1.24 11.49
C PRO A 91 -15.03 1.68 12.94
N GLY A 92 -13.82 1.43 13.45
CA GLY A 92 -13.42 1.83 14.81
C GLY A 92 -12.95 3.28 14.92
N GLY A 93 -12.86 4.00 13.80
CA GLY A 93 -12.28 5.33 13.71
C GLY A 93 -10.94 5.34 13.00
N ARG A 94 -10.24 6.47 13.13
CA ARG A 94 -8.98 6.77 12.47
C ARG A 94 -7.85 6.84 13.48
N PHE A 95 -6.84 5.99 13.32
CA PHE A 95 -5.75 5.82 14.27
C PHE A 95 -4.41 6.10 13.60
N CYS A 96 -3.55 6.86 14.27
CA CYS A 96 -2.21 7.17 13.81
C CYS A 96 -1.18 6.68 14.82
N SER A 97 -0.15 6.00 14.33
CA SER A 97 1.08 5.73 15.08
C SER A 97 2.27 6.20 14.28
N LEU A 98 3.27 6.75 14.98
CA LEU A 98 4.53 7.17 14.40
C LEU A 98 5.63 6.23 14.90
N ALA A 99 6.65 5.95 14.07
CA ALA A 99 7.81 5.19 14.54
C ALA A 99 8.59 5.98 15.60
N ASP A 100 9.03 5.34 16.67
CA ASP A 100 9.91 5.97 17.67
C ASP A 100 11.37 5.72 17.25
N THR A 101 11.96 6.73 16.62
CA THR A 101 13.33 6.68 16.12
C THR A 101 14.37 6.68 17.24
N TYR A 102 14.05 7.23 18.42
CA TYR A 102 14.96 7.23 19.56
C TYR A 102 15.08 5.83 20.16
N SER A 103 13.95 5.17 20.39
CA SER A 103 13.91 3.80 20.95
C SER A 103 13.98 2.70 19.90
N GLN A 104 14.16 3.05 18.61
CA GLN A 104 14.14 2.13 17.46
C GLN A 104 12.88 1.25 17.39
N LYS A 105 11.72 1.76 17.85
CA LYS A 105 10.46 1.02 17.79
C LYS A 105 9.72 1.32 16.49
N PRO A 106 9.21 0.28 15.80
CA PRO A 106 8.42 0.48 14.58
C PRO A 106 7.13 1.26 14.87
N ALA A 107 6.57 1.90 13.85
CA ALA A 107 5.20 2.39 13.93
C ALA A 107 4.26 1.19 14.04
N GLN A 108 3.43 1.15 15.08
CA GLN A 108 2.58 -0.01 15.33
C GLN A 108 1.25 0.36 15.95
N ILE A 109 0.20 -0.38 15.58
CA ILE A 109 -1.14 -0.28 16.17
C ILE A 109 -1.60 -1.70 16.46
N SER A 110 -2.05 -1.95 17.68
CA SER A 110 -2.59 -3.25 18.09
C SER A 110 -3.83 -3.10 18.96
N GLY A 111 -4.60 -4.19 19.07
CA GLY A 111 -5.78 -4.25 19.91
C GLY A 111 -6.87 -5.15 19.33
N PHE A 112 -8.10 -4.87 19.74
CA PHE A 112 -9.31 -5.51 19.23
C PHE A 112 -9.75 -4.87 17.91
N TRP A 113 -10.16 -5.69 16.94
CA TRP A 113 -10.62 -5.23 15.63
C TRP A 113 -11.99 -5.80 15.28
N SER A 114 -12.97 -4.92 15.10
CA SER A 114 -14.33 -5.27 14.68
C SER A 114 -14.38 -5.67 13.21
N PRO A 115 -15.42 -6.42 12.78
CA PRO A 115 -15.67 -6.65 11.37
C PRO A 115 -15.84 -5.35 10.57
N GLY A 116 -15.27 -5.31 9.37
CA GLY A 116 -15.43 -4.22 8.41
C GLY A 116 -14.19 -3.99 7.55
N THR A 117 -14.24 -2.92 6.75
CA THR A 117 -13.19 -2.56 5.80
C THR A 117 -12.31 -1.47 6.40
N TYR A 118 -11.00 -1.70 6.39
CA TYR A 118 -9.99 -0.79 6.92
C TYR A 118 -9.04 -0.37 5.79
N SER A 119 -8.82 0.93 5.66
CA SER A 119 -7.80 1.50 4.79
C SER A 119 -6.53 1.72 5.59
N VAL A 120 -5.45 1.07 5.17
CA VAL A 120 -4.13 1.16 5.80
C VAL A 120 -3.23 2.01 4.91
N TYR A 121 -2.65 3.06 5.48
CA TYR A 121 -1.68 3.92 4.84
C TYR A 121 -0.35 3.82 5.58
N VAL A 122 0.71 3.54 4.83
CA VAL A 122 2.08 3.60 5.32
C VAL A 122 2.70 4.89 4.82
N GLY A 123 2.78 5.87 5.70
CA GLY A 123 3.34 7.18 5.41
C GLY A 123 4.80 7.31 5.82
N ASP A 124 5.33 8.51 5.66
CA ASP A 124 6.62 8.93 6.19
C ASP A 124 6.44 10.25 6.97
N ARG A 125 7.18 10.43 8.07
CA ARG A 125 7.12 11.67 8.86
C ARG A 125 7.64 12.86 8.03
N GLY A 126 8.63 12.64 7.18
CA GLY A 126 9.09 13.58 6.18
C GLY A 126 8.38 13.36 4.84
N GLN A 127 8.67 14.21 3.84
CA GLN A 127 8.23 13.95 2.46
C GLN A 127 9.06 12.86 1.76
N GLY A 128 9.69 11.97 2.54
CA GLY A 128 10.51 10.87 2.03
C GLY A 128 9.69 9.75 1.41
N GLN A 129 10.35 8.91 0.62
CA GLN A 129 9.79 7.67 0.09
C GLN A 129 10.81 6.55 0.32
N HIS A 130 10.40 5.55 1.09
CA HIS A 130 11.29 4.44 1.48
C HIS A 130 10.55 3.10 1.36
N ALA A 131 11.27 2.05 0.97
CA ALA A 131 10.72 0.70 1.01
C ALA A 131 10.30 0.34 2.45
N TYR A 132 9.19 -0.38 2.60
CA TYR A 132 8.72 -0.84 3.90
C TYR A 132 8.30 -2.32 3.88
N ARG A 133 8.25 -2.91 5.08
CA ARG A 133 7.58 -4.18 5.38
C ARG A 133 6.49 -3.92 6.42
N LEU A 134 5.25 -4.24 6.07
CA LEU A 134 4.09 -4.19 6.96
C LEU A 134 3.80 -5.62 7.42
N SER A 135 3.91 -5.86 8.72
CA SER A 135 3.54 -7.11 9.38
C SER A 135 2.15 -6.98 9.98
N ILE A 136 1.28 -7.95 9.70
CA ILE A 136 -0.06 -8.07 10.27
C ILE A 136 -0.12 -9.41 10.98
N SER A 137 -0.33 -9.40 12.30
CA SER A 137 -0.17 -10.60 13.13
C SER A 137 -1.16 -10.68 14.26
N GLN A 138 -1.56 -11.90 14.64
CA GLN A 138 -2.33 -12.15 15.86
C GLN A 138 -1.42 -12.49 17.06
N ALA A 139 -0.11 -12.52 16.86
CA ALA A 139 0.87 -12.72 17.92
C ALA A 139 1.24 -11.39 18.62
N PRO A 140 1.31 -11.37 19.97
CA PRO A 140 1.66 -10.17 20.71
C PRO A 140 3.03 -9.58 20.39
N ASN A 141 4.02 -10.42 20.09
CA ASN A 141 5.40 -10.04 19.74
C ASN A 141 6.00 -11.00 18.72
#